data_AF-T1C7E3-F1
#
_entry.id   AF-T1C7E3-F1
#
_cell.length_a   1.000
_cell.length_b   1.000
_cell.length_c   1.000
_cell.angle_alpha   90.00
_cell.angle_beta   90.00
_cell.angle_gamma   90.00
#
_symmetry.space_group_name_H-M   'P 1'
#
loop_
_entity.id
_entity.type
_entity.pdbx_description
1 polymer ?
#
loop_
_entity_poly.entity_id
_entity_poly.type
_entity_poly.pdbx_seq_one_letter_code
_entity_poly.pdbx_strand_id
1 'polypeptide(L)' 'MLSNELEYCLNDAFHQAREAHHEYLTVEHLLLAILDYPAGARGAACLAGDLTRCA' A
#
# COMPACT_ATOMS: atom_id res chain seq x y z
N MET A 1 16.97 3.03 7.60
CA MET A 1 15.61 3.52 7.89
C MET A 1 14.79 3.31 6.64
N LEU A 2 13.53 2.92 6.80
CA LEU A 2 12.60 2.90 5.68
C LEU A 2 12.37 4.35 5.23
N SER A 3 11.97 4.56 3.98
CA SER A 3 11.59 5.89 3.52
C SER A 3 10.40 6.40 4.34
N ASN A 4 10.33 7.70 4.64
CA ASN A 4 9.21 8.31 5.39
C ASN A 4 7.84 7.92 4.79
N GLU A 5 7.76 7.78 3.47
CA GLU A 5 6.55 7.35 2.76
C GLU A 5 6.13 5.92 3.09
N LEU A 6 7.10 5.01 3.22
CA LEU A 6 6.85 3.62 3.57
C LEU A 6 6.50 3.48 5.05
N GLU A 7 7.11 4.27 5.93
CA GLU A 7 6.73 4.32 7.35
C GLU A 7 5.30 4.83 7.54
N TYR A 8 4.91 5.87 6.79
CA TYR A 8 3.53 6.36 6.78
C TYR A 8 2.55 5.28 6.31
N CYS A 9 2.86 4.62 5.21
CA CYS A 9 2.05 3.56 4.62
C CYS A 9 1.88 2.36 5.57
N LEU A 10 2.94 1.98 6.28
CA LEU A 10 2.92 0.93 7.29
C LEU A 10 2.03 1.30 8.48
N ASN A 11 2.14 2.54 8.95
CA ASN A 11 1.33 3.01 10.07
C ASN A 11 -0.15 3.03 9.69
N ASP A 12 -0.48 3.49 8.49
CA ASP A 12 -1.85 3.50 7.98
C ASP A 12 -2.45 2.09 7.88
N ALA A 13 -1.70 1.13 7.31
CA ALA A 13 -2.11 -0.28 7.28
C ALA A 13 -2.40 -0.85 8.68
N PHE A 14 -1.60 -0.45 9.67
CA PHE A 14 -1.75 -0.88 11.06
C PHE A 14 -2.99 -0.27 11.72
N HIS A 15 -3.28 1.00 11.46
CA HIS A 15 -4.49 1.66 11.92
C HIS A 15 -5.74 0.99 11.34
N GLN A 16 -5.77 0.77 10.02
CA GLN A 16 -6.90 0.11 9.35
C GLN A 16 -7.15 -1.30 9.89
N ALA A 17 -6.09 -2.12 10.02
CA ALA A 17 -6.20 -3.46 10.59
C ALA A 17 -6.75 -3.44 12.02
N ARG A 18 -6.34 -2.46 12.83
CA ARG A 18 -6.80 -2.32 14.22
C ARG A 18 -8.24 -1.83 14.31
N GLU A 19 -8.65 -0.89 13.45
CA GLU A 19 -10.04 -0.41 13.38
C GLU A 19 -11.00 -1.51 12.94
N ALA A 20 -10.56 -2.37 12.02
CA ALA A 20 -11.31 -3.55 11.61
C ALA A 20 -11.14 -4.76 12.55
N HIS A 21 -10.52 -4.56 13.73
CA HIS A 21 -10.32 -5.58 14.76
C HIS A 21 -9.59 -6.85 14.28
N HIS A 22 -8.69 -6.71 13.30
CA HIS A 22 -7.83 -7.80 12.88
C HIS A 22 -6.77 -8.06 13.94
N GLU A 23 -6.71 -9.30 14.41
CA GLU A 23 -5.70 -9.74 15.39
C GLU A 23 -4.28 -9.75 14.82
N TYR A 24 -4.16 -9.78 13.49
CA TYR A 24 -2.88 -9.85 12.78
C TYR A 24 -2.84 -8.88 11.61
N LEU A 25 -1.69 -8.24 11.45
CA LEU A 25 -1.34 -7.56 10.22
C LEU A 25 -0.84 -8.61 9.21
N THR A 26 -1.61 -8.88 8.16
CA THR A 26 -1.21 -9.81 7.09
C THR A 26 -0.51 -9.09 5.96
N VAL A 27 0.17 -9.86 5.09
CA VAL A 27 0.81 -9.34 3.86
C VAL A 27 -0.22 -8.68 2.94
N GLU A 28 -1.49 -9.10 2.99
CA GLU A 28 -2.57 -8.51 2.20
C GLU A 28 -2.91 -7.09 2.63
N HIS A 29 -2.90 -6.80 3.94
CA HIS A 29 -3.09 -5.44 4.47
C HIS A 29 -1.94 -4.53 4.04
N LEU A 30 -0.71 -5.06 4.06
CA LEU A 30 0.47 -4.32 3.62
C LEU A 30 0.42 -4.05 2.11
N LEU A 31 0.03 -5.05 1.32
CA LEU A 31 -0.12 -4.91 -0.11
C LEU A 31 -1.18 -3.84 -0.42
N LEU A 32 -2.35 -3.90 0.22
CA LEU A 32 -3.42 -2.92 0.04
C LEU A 32 -2.95 -1.49 0.33
N ALA A 33 -2.30 -1.28 1.49
CA ALA A 33 -1.80 0.04 1.85
C ALA A 33 -0.76 0.57 0.85
N ILE A 34 0.13 -0.29 0.36
CA ILE A 34 1.13 0.09 -0.66
C ILE A 34 0.43 0.45 -1.98
N LEU A 35 -0.59 -0.31 -2.37
CA LEU A 35 -1.36 -0.05 -3.60
C LEU A 35 -2.15 1.25 -3.52
N ASP A 36 -2.66 1.64 -2.35
CA ASP A 36 -3.38 2.91 -2.15
C ASP A 36 -2.45 4.13 -2.12
N TYR A 37 -1.15 3.92 -1.91
CA TYR A 37 -0.16 5.00 -1.98
C TYR A 37 0.07 5.43 -3.43
N PRO A 38 0.12 6.73 -3.78
CA PRO A 38 0.20 7.20 -5.17
C PRO A 38 1.42 6.69 -5.97
N ALA A 39 2.51 6.29 -5.30
CA ALA A 39 3.63 5.61 -5.95
C ALA A 39 3.38 4.11 -6.18
N GLY A 40 2.72 3.42 -5.24
CA GLY A 40 2.36 2.01 -5.40
C GLY A 40 1.12 1.81 -6.28
N ALA A 41 0.15 2.73 -6.29
CA ALA A 41 -0.94 2.80 -7.27
C ALA A 41 -0.40 2.91 -8.71
N ARG A 42 0.67 3.69 -8.91
CA ARG A 42 1.38 3.78 -10.20
C ARG A 42 2.06 2.46 -10.56
N GLY A 43 2.72 1.81 -9.60
CA GLY A 43 3.30 0.47 -9.80
C GLY A 43 2.24 -0.58 -10.12
N ALA A 44 1.13 -0.56 -9.39
CA ALA A 44 -0.05 -1.40 -9.59
C ALA A 44 -0.66 -1.18 -10.97
N ALA A 45 -0.83 0.07 -11.40
CA ALA A 45 -1.34 0.42 -12.71
C ALA A 45 -0.40 -0.04 -13.84
N CYS A 46 0.92 0.17 -13.69
CA CYS A 46 1.89 -0.33 -14.68
C CYS A 46 1.93 -1.89 -14.68
N LEU A 47 1.65 -2.58 -13.56
CA LEU A 47 1.56 -4.05 -13.49
C LEU A 47 0.20 -4.61 -13.99
N ALA A 48 -0.89 -3.88 -13.78
CA ALA A 48 -2.25 -4.26 -14.19
C ALA A 48 -2.54 -4.02 -15.69
N GLY A 49 -1.53 -3.62 -16.47
CA GLY A 49 -1.60 -3.56 -17.92
C GLY A 49 -2.00 -2.22 -18.51
N ASP A 50 -2.05 -1.15 -17.71
CA ASP A 50 -2.26 0.20 -18.25
C ASP A 50 -0.90 0.83 -18.63
N LEU A 51 -0.28 0.28 -19.67
CA LEU A 51 0.91 0.83 -20.35
C LEU A 51 0.66 2.23 -20.95
N THR A 52 -0.58 2.74 -20.89
CA THR A 52 -1.00 3.99 -21.52
C THR A 52 -0.63 5.26 -20.73
N ARG A 53 -0.07 5.13 -19.52
CA ARG A 53 0.31 6.29 -18.67
C ARG A 53 1.71 6.25 -18.05
N CYS A 54 2.53 5.24 -18.35
CA CYS A 54 3.94 5.26 -17.94
C CYS A 54 4.74 6.09 -19.01
N ALA A 55 4.47 7.41 -19.08
CA ALA A 55 5.24 8.42 -19.84
C ALA A 55 5.34 9.71 -19.02
#